data_AF-A0A0C6P8Z4-F1
#
_entry.id   AF-A0A0C6P8Z4-F1
#
_cell.length_a   1.000
_cell.length_b   1.000
_cell.length_c   1.000
_cell.angle_alpha   90.00
_cell.angle_beta   90.00
_cell.angle_gamma   90.00
#
_symmetry.space_group_name_H-M   'P 1'
#
loop_
_entity.id
_entity.type
_entity.pdbx_description
1 polymer ?
#
loop_
_entity_poly.entity_id
_entity_poly.type
_entity_poly.pdbx_seq_one_letter_code
_entity_poly.pdbx_strand_id
1 'polypeptide(L)'
;MTERTATRRRQGGWSLLEAATLLAVAGLFGVMLWNLLPVLRQAGGAPSQQAALEQARQALAGFVQSHGRLPWPAPPGSNDGLENAAAAGGALALLPWKTLGLAADPRLGYQVRGALASPAAVSFTPANPALPTAELARTQRNDLDFCADLVRLQRADGAAATPPHAYAVSAQGDGQGAAPLRLETGVGELAAQLHCPAYLARAAGAAHSAFAAQDLRAIAALYATYSERHYDIRVAERDYADYQVSMAQLTVMLATYQVAHSAAMIAGMTIGTASAVLSMGKSTAVLAAAGYSLKSASDTRDKKDEALGRALVFRAATHVYQARVEDYARNEIDNAQQVLGRGLQP
;
A
#
# COMPACT_ATOMS: atom_id res chain seq x y z
N MET A 1 42.15 49.93 100.32
CA MET A 1 41.11 48.97 99.85
C MET A 1 39.97 49.83 99.31
N THR A 2 39.59 49.88 98.04
CA THR A 2 39.77 49.00 96.88
C THR A 2 39.48 49.84 95.64
N GLU A 3 40.42 49.99 94.72
CA GLU A 3 40.15 50.57 93.40
C GLU A 3 39.43 49.52 92.54
N ARG A 4 38.22 49.85 92.05
CA ARG A 4 37.54 49.09 91.00
C ARG A 4 37.81 49.79 89.67
N THR A 5 38.67 49.19 88.86
CA THR A 5 38.92 49.59 87.47
C THR A 5 37.71 49.23 86.60
N ALA A 6 37.00 50.26 86.14
CA ALA A 6 35.92 50.12 85.17
C ALA A 6 36.49 49.98 83.75
N THR A 7 36.37 48.80 83.16
CA THR A 7 36.70 48.56 81.75
C THR A 7 35.64 49.18 80.84
N ARG A 8 35.94 50.32 80.21
CA ARG A 8 35.15 50.90 79.11
C ARG A 8 35.20 49.96 77.90
N ARG A 9 34.08 49.29 77.57
CA ARG A 9 33.89 48.70 76.23
C ARG A 9 33.82 49.84 75.22
N ARG A 10 34.80 49.91 74.31
CA ARG A 10 34.72 50.76 73.11
C ARG A 10 33.59 50.22 72.24
N GLN A 11 32.50 50.97 72.11
CA GLN A 11 31.53 50.75 71.05
C GLN A 11 32.22 51.11 69.74
N GLY A 12 32.43 50.12 68.87
CA GLY A 12 32.91 50.35 67.52
C GLY A 12 31.84 51.10 66.74
N GLY A 13 31.99 52.42 66.60
CA GLY A 13 31.20 53.20 65.65
C GLY A 13 31.53 52.69 64.25
N TRP A 14 30.49 52.34 63.48
CA TRP A 14 30.66 51.84 62.13
C TRP A 14 31.39 52.86 61.27
N SER A 15 32.37 52.39 60.50
CA SER A 15 33.11 53.23 59.56
C SER A 15 32.16 53.74 58.47
N LEU A 16 32.26 55.03 58.11
CA LEU A 16 31.52 55.61 56.98
C LEU A 16 31.67 54.79 55.69
N LEU A 17 32.84 54.15 55.51
CA LEU A 17 33.12 53.29 54.38
C LEU A 17 32.29 51.99 54.41
N GLU A 18 32.09 51.40 55.58
CA GLU A 18 31.33 50.16 55.74
C GLU A 18 29.84 50.39 55.45
N ALA A 19 29.28 51.51 55.94
CA ALA A 19 27.91 51.91 55.63
C ALA A 19 27.70 52.22 54.14
N ALA A 20 28.63 52.92 53.50
CA ALA A 20 28.55 53.24 52.07
C ALA A 20 28.60 51.98 51.20
N THR A 21 29.45 51.02 51.55
CA THR A 21 29.60 49.76 50.81
C THR A 21 28.32 48.91 50.91
N LEU A 22 27.71 48.83 52.09
CA LEU A 22 26.46 48.10 52.28
C LEU A 22 25.29 48.73 51.53
N LEU A 23 25.20 50.07 51.48
CA LEU A 23 24.17 50.76 50.70
C LEU A 23 24.36 50.56 49.19
N ALA A 24 25.61 50.58 48.70
CA ALA A 24 25.90 50.32 47.29
C ALA A 24 25.51 48.88 46.90
N VAL A 25 25.86 47.89 47.74
CA VAL A 25 25.50 46.49 47.53
C VAL A 25 23.98 46.29 47.61
N ALA A 26 23.31 46.90 48.59
CA ALA A 26 21.85 46.83 48.72
C ALA A 26 21.12 47.48 47.53
N GLY A 27 21.63 48.62 47.01
CA GLY A 27 21.10 49.26 45.81
C GLY A 27 21.25 48.38 44.56
N LEU A 28 22.40 47.72 44.41
CA LEU A 28 22.63 46.79 43.30
C LEU A 28 21.68 45.59 43.37
N PHE A 29 21.51 44.99 44.55
CA PHE A 29 20.56 43.91 44.76
C PHE A 29 19.10 44.36 44.56
N GLY A 30 18.76 45.59 44.97
CA GLY A 30 17.44 46.17 44.76
C GLY A 30 17.09 46.28 43.27
N VAL A 31 17.99 46.82 42.45
CA VAL A 31 17.81 46.93 40.99
C VAL A 31 17.73 45.54 40.34
N MET A 32 18.61 44.62 40.74
CA MET A 32 18.61 43.25 40.21
C MET A 32 17.30 42.51 40.55
N LEU A 33 16.81 42.63 41.78
CA LEU A 33 15.57 41.99 42.22
C LEU A 33 14.34 42.60 41.52
N TRP A 34 14.33 43.92 41.33
CA TRP A 34 13.27 44.63 40.61
C TRP A 34 13.17 44.18 39.15
N ASN A 35 14.31 43.95 38.50
CA ASN A 35 14.38 43.41 37.14
C ASN A 35 14.07 41.91 37.05
N LEU A 36 14.23 41.14 38.13
CA LEU A 36 13.98 39.70 38.16
C LEU A 36 12.51 39.34 38.44
N LEU A 37 11.77 40.22 39.11
CA LEU A 37 10.36 40.04 39.46
C LEU A 37 9.42 39.78 38.25
N PRO A 38 9.57 40.48 37.11
CA PRO A 38 8.77 40.23 35.90
C PRO A 38 9.04 38.84 35.29
N VAL A 39 10.29 38.40 35.31
CA VAL A 39 10.72 37.11 34.77
C VAL A 39 10.14 35.95 35.59
N LEU A 40 10.13 36.09 36.92
CA LEU A 40 9.50 35.12 37.82
C LEU A 40 7.98 35.04 37.66
N ARG A 41 7.31 36.17 37.35
CA ARG A 41 5.88 36.19 37.05
C ARG A 41 5.55 35.58 35.69
N GLN A 42 6.41 35.74 34.69
CA GLN A 42 6.29 35.10 33.38
C GLN A 42 6.55 33.59 33.46
N ALA A 43 7.49 33.14 34.29
CA ALA A 43 7.75 31.72 34.52
C ALA A 43 6.60 30.99 35.24
N GLY A 44 5.75 31.72 35.96
CA GLY A 44 4.61 31.17 36.70
C GLY A 44 3.23 31.38 36.05
N GLY A 45 3.13 32.09 34.92
CA GLY A 45 1.84 32.57 34.40
C GLY A 45 1.70 32.40 32.89
N ALA A 46 0.81 31.49 32.49
CA ALA A 46 0.31 31.21 31.14
C ALA A 46 1.37 30.95 30.03
N PRO A 47 1.22 29.89 29.21
CA PRO A 47 2.07 29.72 28.03
C PRO A 47 1.99 30.98 27.15
N SER A 48 3.10 31.35 26.49
CA SER A 48 3.08 32.45 25.52
C SER A 48 2.02 32.16 24.45
N GLN A 49 1.39 33.20 23.91
CA GLN A 49 0.36 33.03 22.87
C GLN A 49 0.88 32.19 21.69
N GLN A 50 2.16 32.33 21.35
CA GLN A 50 2.83 31.51 20.34
C GLN A 50 2.93 30.03 20.74
N ALA A 51 3.29 29.74 21.99
CA ALA A 51 3.33 28.37 22.48
C ALA A 51 1.93 27.73 22.50
N ALA A 52 0.89 28.49 22.84
CA ALA A 52 -0.49 28.02 22.80
C ALA A 52 -0.96 27.68 21.37
N LEU A 53 -0.64 28.54 20.38
CA LEU A 53 -0.95 28.27 18.97
C LEU A 53 -0.22 27.03 18.44
N GLU A 54 1.05 26.88 18.79
CA GLU A 54 1.85 25.73 18.38
C GLU A 54 1.36 24.43 19.03
N GLN A 55 0.98 24.48 20.30
CA GLN A 55 0.35 23.35 21.00
C GLN A 55 -0.99 22.97 20.34
N ALA A 56 -1.81 23.96 19.96
CA ALA A 56 -3.04 23.74 19.21
C ALA A 56 -2.78 23.09 17.85
N ARG A 57 -1.76 23.55 17.11
CA ARG A 57 -1.35 22.98 15.82
C ARG A 57 -0.99 21.50 15.95
N GLN A 58 -0.19 21.15 16.96
CA GLN A 58 0.21 19.77 17.24
C GLN A 58 -0.98 18.89 17.64
N ALA A 59 -1.87 19.40 18.48
CA ALA A 59 -3.09 18.66 18.87
C ALA A 59 -4.02 18.42 17.69
N LEU A 60 -4.18 19.41 16.80
CA LEU A 60 -4.96 19.26 15.56
C LEU A 60 -4.35 18.19 14.64
N ALA A 61 -3.02 18.17 14.48
CA ALA A 61 -2.34 17.14 13.70
C ALA A 61 -2.55 15.72 14.28
N GLY A 62 -2.45 15.57 15.61
CA GLY A 62 -2.73 14.31 16.30
C GLY A 62 -4.19 13.88 16.23
N PHE A 63 -5.13 14.83 16.28
CA PHE A 63 -6.55 14.56 16.12
C PHE A 63 -6.85 14.02 14.71
N VAL A 64 -6.26 14.61 13.67
CA VAL A 64 -6.43 14.14 12.29
C VAL A 64 -5.93 12.71 12.11
N GLN A 65 -4.76 12.37 12.69
CA GLN A 65 -4.22 11.01 12.60
C GLN A 65 -5.11 9.96 13.29
N SER A 66 -5.82 10.34 14.34
CA SER A 66 -6.69 9.43 15.09
C SER A 66 -8.12 9.35 14.55
N HIS A 67 -8.63 10.42 13.96
CA HIS A 67 -10.04 10.55 13.57
C HIS A 67 -10.28 10.66 12.06
N GLY A 68 -9.24 10.86 11.25
CA GLY A 68 -9.35 11.04 9.79
C GLY A 68 -10.17 12.27 9.39
N ARG A 69 -10.18 13.30 10.23
CA ARG A 69 -10.84 14.59 9.99
C ARG A 69 -10.27 15.65 10.92
N LEU A 70 -10.49 16.92 10.60
CA LEU A 70 -10.32 18.01 11.56
C LEU A 70 -11.52 18.05 12.51
N PRO A 71 -11.36 18.48 13.77
CA PRO A 71 -12.47 18.56 14.71
C PRO A 71 -13.44 19.65 14.27
N TRP A 72 -14.73 19.47 14.60
CA TRP A 72 -15.68 20.56 14.42
C TRP A 72 -15.39 21.69 15.40
N PRO A 73 -15.63 22.96 15.03
CA PRO A 73 -15.44 24.06 15.97
C PRO A 73 -16.35 23.93 17.19
N ALA A 74 -15.92 24.50 18.32
CA ALA A 74 -16.80 24.71 19.47
C ALA A 74 -17.67 25.95 19.22
N PRO A 75 -18.95 25.94 19.63
CA PRO A 75 -19.84 27.07 19.42
C PRO A 75 -19.37 28.30 20.22
N PRO A 76 -19.52 29.52 19.67
CA PRO A 76 -19.14 30.74 20.37
C PRO A 76 -19.91 30.87 21.68
N GLY A 77 -19.21 31.27 22.75
CA GLY A 77 -19.80 31.45 24.08
C GLY A 77 -20.04 30.14 24.86
N SER A 78 -19.73 28.97 24.28
CA SER A 78 -19.72 27.72 25.02
C SER A 78 -18.45 27.56 25.86
N ASN A 79 -18.61 27.09 27.09
CA ASN A 79 -17.50 26.78 28.01
C ASN A 79 -17.21 25.27 28.11
N ASP A 80 -17.90 24.44 27.33
CA ASP A 80 -17.73 22.98 27.36
C ASP A 80 -16.44 22.51 26.67
N GLY A 81 -15.92 23.28 25.72
CA GLY A 81 -14.72 22.97 24.95
C GLY A 81 -14.90 21.79 23.99
N LEU A 82 -16.14 21.43 23.65
CA LEU A 82 -16.47 20.26 22.85
C LEU A 82 -16.72 20.63 21.38
N GLU A 83 -16.40 19.70 20.47
CA GLU A 83 -16.69 19.87 19.04
C GLU A 83 -18.22 19.88 18.79
N ASN A 84 -18.70 20.77 17.93
CA ASN A 84 -20.11 20.83 17.54
C ASN A 84 -20.25 21.03 16.03
N ALA A 85 -20.85 20.06 15.35
CA ALA A 85 -21.08 20.13 13.91
C ALA A 85 -21.95 21.33 13.48
N ALA A 86 -22.84 21.83 14.36
CA ALA A 86 -23.66 23.01 14.06
C ALA A 86 -22.85 24.32 14.07
N ALA A 87 -21.65 24.33 14.67
CA ALA A 87 -20.74 25.48 14.64
C ALA A 87 -19.84 25.49 13.39
N ALA A 88 -19.97 24.49 12.52
CA ALA A 88 -19.19 24.37 11.31
C ALA A 88 -19.66 25.32 10.21
N GLY A 89 -18.99 26.46 10.09
CA GLY A 89 -19.32 27.50 9.10
C GLY A 89 -19.51 28.89 9.69
N GLY A 90 -19.41 29.06 11.01
CA GLY A 90 -19.47 30.37 11.67
C GLY A 90 -18.12 31.12 11.66
N ALA A 91 -18.15 32.43 11.42
CA ALA A 91 -16.96 33.30 11.41
C ALA A 91 -16.32 33.51 12.81
N LEU A 92 -17.06 33.15 13.87
CA LEU A 92 -16.65 33.25 15.28
C LEU A 92 -16.89 31.90 15.94
N ALA A 93 -15.93 30.99 15.82
CA ALA A 93 -15.97 29.71 16.50
C ALA A 93 -14.71 29.52 17.34
N LEU A 94 -14.82 28.72 18.40
CA LEU A 94 -13.76 28.49 19.37
C LEU A 94 -13.06 27.17 19.08
N LEU A 95 -11.79 27.07 19.44
CA LEU A 95 -11.05 25.81 19.40
C LEU A 95 -11.66 24.81 20.41
N PRO A 96 -12.00 23.57 20.01
CA PRO A 96 -12.57 22.56 20.90
C PRO A 96 -11.46 21.95 21.78
N TRP A 97 -10.91 22.76 22.70
CA TRP A 97 -9.74 22.44 23.52
C TRP A 97 -9.90 21.14 24.32
N LYS A 98 -11.11 20.84 24.81
CA LYS A 98 -11.37 19.62 25.57
C LYS A 98 -11.39 18.39 24.67
N THR A 99 -11.93 18.51 23.46
CA THR A 99 -11.88 17.45 22.43
C THR A 99 -10.44 17.18 22.01
N LEU A 100 -9.61 18.22 21.95
CA LEU A 100 -8.19 18.14 21.62
C LEU A 100 -7.29 17.71 22.81
N GLY A 101 -7.85 17.53 24.00
CA GLY A 101 -7.08 17.17 25.20
C GLY A 101 -6.13 18.26 25.69
N LEU A 102 -6.35 19.52 25.29
CA LEU A 102 -5.57 20.66 25.73
C LEU A 102 -5.98 21.09 27.15
N ALA A 103 -5.03 21.62 27.92
CA ALA A 103 -5.35 22.32 29.17
C ALA A 103 -6.25 23.52 28.84
N ALA A 104 -7.22 23.82 29.72
CA ALA A 104 -8.23 24.83 29.47
C ALA A 104 -7.62 26.19 29.14
N ASP A 105 -7.61 26.56 27.86
CA ASP A 105 -7.31 27.90 27.36
C ASP A 105 -8.56 28.43 26.63
N PRO A 106 -9.29 29.39 27.22
CA PRO A 106 -10.69 29.56 26.87
C PRO A 106 -10.95 30.34 25.58
N ARG A 107 -9.96 30.87 24.84
CA ARG A 107 -10.27 31.88 23.80
C ARG A 107 -9.43 31.84 22.53
N LEU A 108 -8.93 30.68 22.14
CA LEU A 108 -8.42 30.52 20.79
C LEU A 108 -9.59 30.44 19.81
N GLY A 109 -9.65 31.40 18.89
CA GLY A 109 -10.53 31.34 17.73
C GLY A 109 -10.08 30.23 16.78
N TYR A 110 -11.04 29.54 16.18
CA TYR A 110 -10.79 28.42 15.29
C TYR A 110 -11.68 28.52 14.05
N GLN A 111 -11.07 28.37 12.88
CA GLN A 111 -11.75 28.29 11.60
C GLN A 111 -11.26 27.03 10.88
N VAL A 112 -12.18 26.32 10.26
CA VAL A 112 -11.89 25.08 9.53
C VAL A 112 -12.68 25.06 8.24
N ARG A 113 -12.08 24.52 7.18
CA ARG A 113 -12.81 24.26 5.96
C ARG A 113 -13.76 23.09 6.19
N GLY A 114 -15.07 23.32 6.01
CA GLY A 114 -16.12 22.35 6.34
C GLY A 114 -15.92 20.96 5.70
N ALA A 115 -15.41 20.92 4.47
CA ALA A 115 -15.09 19.66 3.76
C ALA A 115 -14.05 18.79 4.49
N LEU A 116 -13.19 19.39 5.33
CA LEU A 116 -12.15 18.69 6.10
C LEU A 116 -12.57 18.38 7.54
N ALA A 117 -13.63 19.04 8.04
CA ALA A 117 -14.19 18.77 9.36
C ALA A 117 -15.21 17.61 9.35
N SER A 118 -15.72 17.25 8.18
CA SER A 118 -16.50 16.03 7.97
C SER A 118 -15.61 14.84 7.61
N PRO A 119 -16.03 13.60 7.92
CA PRO A 119 -15.38 12.42 7.34
C PRO A 119 -15.43 12.49 5.81
N ALA A 120 -14.35 12.06 5.16
CA ALA A 120 -14.24 12.06 3.71
C ALA A 120 -15.45 11.40 3.04
N ALA A 121 -16.06 12.07 2.06
CA ALA A 121 -17.30 11.62 1.44
C ALA A 121 -17.13 10.34 0.61
N VAL A 122 -15.93 10.14 0.06
CA VAL A 122 -15.57 9.01 -0.80
C VAL A 122 -14.28 8.39 -0.28
N SER A 123 -14.26 7.07 -0.10
CA SER A 123 -13.05 6.35 0.27
C SER A 123 -12.01 6.46 -0.84
N PHE A 124 -10.74 6.63 -0.46
CA PHE A 124 -9.63 6.54 -1.38
C PHE A 124 -9.61 5.14 -2.00
N THR A 125 -9.77 5.11 -3.32
CA THR A 125 -9.58 3.94 -4.16
C THR A 125 -8.46 4.25 -5.15
N PRO A 126 -7.33 3.52 -5.11
CA PRO A 126 -6.31 3.66 -6.14
C PRO A 126 -6.94 3.33 -7.49
N ALA A 127 -6.80 4.24 -8.46
CA ALA A 127 -7.45 4.08 -9.76
C ALA A 127 -6.78 2.96 -10.57
N ASN A 128 -7.55 1.94 -10.98
CA ASN A 128 -7.15 1.04 -12.05
C ASN A 128 -8.40 0.46 -12.76
N PRO A 129 -8.47 0.52 -14.10
CA PRO A 129 -9.54 -0.13 -14.89
C PRO A 129 -9.48 -1.67 -14.95
N ALA A 130 -8.36 -2.33 -14.62
CA ALA A 130 -8.15 -3.76 -14.90
C ALA A 130 -8.62 -4.72 -13.78
N LEU A 131 -8.81 -4.24 -12.56
CA LEU A 131 -9.24 -5.04 -11.42
C LEU A 131 -10.58 -4.50 -10.92
N PRO A 132 -11.58 -5.35 -10.60
CA PRO A 132 -12.81 -4.86 -10.03
C PRO A 132 -12.49 -4.08 -8.76
N THR A 133 -12.98 -2.85 -8.68
CA THR A 133 -12.80 -1.99 -7.49
C THR A 133 -13.24 -2.68 -6.20
N ALA A 134 -14.07 -3.71 -6.29
CA ALA A 134 -14.51 -4.57 -5.20
C ALA A 134 -13.39 -5.36 -4.50
N GLU A 135 -12.33 -5.82 -5.19
CA GLU A 135 -11.28 -6.65 -4.56
C GLU A 135 -10.32 -5.83 -3.67
N LEU A 136 -10.17 -4.54 -3.99
CA LEU A 136 -9.41 -3.58 -3.19
C LEU A 136 -10.33 -2.58 -2.49
N ALA A 137 -11.65 -2.81 -2.52
CA ALA A 137 -12.61 -1.96 -1.86
C ALA A 137 -12.41 -2.06 -0.36
N ARG A 138 -12.16 -0.91 0.26
CA ARG A 138 -12.16 -0.81 1.71
C ARG A 138 -13.56 -0.59 2.22
N THR A 139 -13.96 -1.40 3.20
CA THR A 139 -15.22 -1.24 3.94
C THR A 139 -15.09 -0.22 5.06
N GLN A 140 -13.87 0.06 5.53
CA GLN A 140 -13.60 1.00 6.61
C GLN A 140 -12.94 2.28 6.09
N ARG A 141 -13.49 3.44 6.50
CA ARG A 141 -12.88 4.74 6.28
C ARG A 141 -11.75 4.97 7.27
N ASN A 142 -10.67 5.61 6.81
CA ASN A 142 -9.56 5.99 7.66
C ASN A 142 -8.96 7.33 7.21
N ASP A 143 -7.90 7.71 7.89
CA ASP A 143 -7.07 8.90 7.67
C ASP A 143 -6.41 8.97 6.28
N LEU A 144 -6.27 7.86 5.55
CA LEU A 144 -5.86 7.88 4.13
C LEU A 144 -6.91 8.59 3.25
N ASP A 145 -8.20 8.46 3.61
CA ASP A 145 -9.29 9.14 2.90
C ASP A 145 -9.19 10.65 3.11
N PHE A 146 -8.84 11.08 4.32
CA PHE A 146 -8.56 12.48 4.63
C PHE A 146 -7.38 13.02 3.79
N CYS A 147 -6.30 12.25 3.68
CA CYS A 147 -5.18 12.62 2.80
C CYS A 147 -5.59 12.73 1.33
N ALA A 148 -6.44 11.82 0.84
CA ALA A 148 -6.95 11.89 -0.52
C ALA A 148 -7.82 13.12 -0.75
N ASP A 149 -8.65 13.49 0.22
CA ASP A 149 -9.47 14.71 0.21
C ASP A 149 -8.61 15.98 0.22
N LEU A 150 -7.56 16.04 1.04
CA LEU A 150 -6.61 17.16 1.04
C LEU A 150 -5.94 17.36 -0.32
N VAL A 151 -5.44 16.27 -0.92
CA VAL A 151 -4.80 16.34 -2.24
C VAL A 151 -5.81 16.71 -3.33
N ARG A 152 -7.06 16.23 -3.23
CA ARG A 152 -8.13 16.62 -4.16
C ARG A 152 -8.45 18.11 -4.06
N LEU A 153 -8.63 18.63 -2.84
CA LEU A 153 -8.86 20.04 -2.58
C LEU A 153 -7.69 20.90 -3.07
N GLN A 154 -6.45 20.50 -2.80
CA GLN A 154 -5.27 21.21 -3.32
C GLN A 154 -5.27 21.34 -4.85
N ARG A 155 -5.74 20.32 -5.58
CA ARG A 155 -5.86 20.36 -7.04
C ARG A 155 -7.08 21.15 -7.52
N ALA A 156 -8.21 21.05 -6.81
CA ALA A 156 -9.47 21.65 -7.20
C ALA A 156 -9.49 23.17 -6.97
N ASP A 157 -8.85 23.64 -5.91
CA ASP A 157 -9.13 24.97 -5.37
C ASP A 157 -8.36 26.12 -6.02
N GLY A 158 -7.27 25.84 -6.74
CA GLY A 158 -6.37 26.90 -7.22
C GLY A 158 -6.09 27.95 -6.13
N ALA A 159 -5.87 29.21 -6.51
CA ALA A 159 -5.73 30.32 -5.54
C ALA A 159 -7.08 30.88 -5.03
N ALA A 160 -8.23 30.30 -5.38
CA ALA A 160 -9.55 30.95 -5.27
C ALA A 160 -10.44 30.45 -4.13
N ALA A 161 -10.06 29.40 -3.41
CA ALA A 161 -10.93 28.84 -2.37
C ALA A 161 -11.01 29.71 -1.11
N THR A 162 -12.19 29.78 -0.52
CA THR A 162 -12.50 30.59 0.66
C THR A 162 -13.08 29.70 1.78
N PRO A 163 -12.41 29.61 2.95
CA PRO A 163 -11.05 30.09 3.21
C PRO A 163 -9.99 29.28 2.44
N PRO A 164 -8.83 29.86 2.09
CA PRO A 164 -7.75 29.16 1.36
C PRO A 164 -6.94 28.21 2.26
N HIS A 165 -7.12 28.32 3.58
CA HIS A 165 -6.48 27.46 4.57
C HIS A 165 -7.33 26.21 4.88
N ALA A 166 -6.67 25.13 5.27
CA ALA A 166 -7.33 23.94 5.83
C ALA A 166 -7.97 24.29 7.18
N TYR A 167 -7.20 24.98 8.02
CA TYR A 167 -7.66 25.56 9.27
C TYR A 167 -6.86 26.80 9.63
N ALA A 168 -7.42 27.61 10.53
CA ALA A 168 -6.72 28.72 11.17
C ALA A 168 -7.04 28.73 12.66
N VAL A 169 -6.02 29.00 13.47
CA VAL A 169 -6.14 29.22 14.92
C VAL A 169 -5.69 30.65 15.22
N SER A 170 -6.44 31.38 16.01
CA SER A 170 -6.13 32.77 16.36
C SER A 170 -6.21 33.00 17.86
N ALA A 171 -5.15 33.57 18.43
CA ALA A 171 -5.20 34.10 19.78
C ALA A 171 -5.71 35.54 19.75
N GLN A 172 -6.58 35.89 20.69
CA GLN A 172 -7.08 37.25 20.82
C GLN A 172 -5.94 38.17 21.28
N GLY A 173 -5.81 39.34 20.66
CA GLY A 173 -4.81 40.34 21.05
C GLY A 173 -5.01 40.78 22.50
N ASP A 174 -3.94 41.26 23.13
CA ASP A 174 -3.87 41.71 24.52
C ASP A 174 -4.68 42.99 24.84
N GLY A 175 -5.53 43.45 23.91
CA GLY A 175 -6.35 44.64 24.06
C GLY A 175 -5.59 45.96 23.92
N GLN A 176 -4.27 45.95 23.69
CA GLN A 176 -3.44 47.16 23.53
C GLN A 176 -3.34 47.66 22.08
N GLY A 177 -4.26 47.22 21.20
CA GLY A 177 -4.23 47.54 19.77
C GLY A 177 -3.30 46.65 18.94
N ALA A 178 -2.69 45.62 19.55
CA ALA A 178 -1.95 44.60 18.82
C ALA A 178 -2.89 43.76 17.94
N ALA A 179 -2.50 43.52 16.69
CA ALA A 179 -3.21 42.61 15.80
C ALA A 179 -3.25 41.20 16.42
N PRO A 180 -4.37 40.46 16.27
CA PRO A 180 -4.47 39.10 16.80
C PRO A 180 -3.41 38.19 16.18
N LEU A 181 -2.72 37.41 17.01
CA LEU A 181 -1.77 36.42 16.52
C LEU A 181 -2.55 35.27 15.89
N ARG A 182 -2.29 35.00 14.61
CA ARG A 182 -3.04 34.02 13.82
C ARG A 182 -2.09 33.08 13.10
N LEU A 183 -2.35 31.79 13.26
CA LEU A 183 -1.68 30.71 12.58
C LEU A 183 -2.66 30.12 11.56
N GLU A 184 -2.33 30.23 10.28
CA GLU A 184 -3.09 29.61 9.20
C GLU A 184 -2.28 28.47 8.61
N THR A 185 -2.92 27.32 8.38
CA THR A 185 -2.27 26.18 7.75
C THR A 185 -2.98 25.88 6.44
N GLY A 186 -2.24 25.99 5.34
CA GLY A 186 -2.75 25.68 3.99
C GLY A 186 -3.08 24.19 3.82
N VAL A 187 -3.92 23.84 2.85
CA VAL A 187 -4.22 22.42 2.53
C VAL A 187 -2.99 21.63 2.13
N GLY A 188 -2.10 22.23 1.32
CA GLY A 188 -0.84 21.59 0.91
C GLY A 188 0.17 21.49 2.06
N GLU A 189 0.21 22.50 2.94
CA GLU A 189 1.06 22.48 4.12
C GLU A 189 0.63 21.38 5.10
N LEU A 190 -0.67 21.27 5.38
CA LEU A 190 -1.21 20.20 6.21
C LEU A 190 -0.93 18.82 5.60
N ALA A 191 -1.10 18.68 4.29
CA ALA A 191 -0.79 17.43 3.58
C ALA A 191 0.69 17.06 3.70
N ALA A 192 1.60 18.03 3.62
CA ALA A 192 3.03 17.81 3.81
C ALA A 192 3.36 17.43 5.26
N GLN A 193 2.79 18.14 6.26
CA GLN A 193 2.99 17.84 7.69
C GLN A 193 2.53 16.43 8.05
N LEU A 194 1.42 15.97 7.47
CA LEU A 194 0.88 14.62 7.67
C LEU A 194 1.57 13.56 6.79
N HIS A 195 2.55 13.94 5.96
CA HIS A 195 3.20 13.05 4.99
C HIS A 195 2.22 12.36 4.02
N CYS A 196 1.07 13.00 3.74
CA CYS A 196 0.03 12.45 2.87
C CYS A 196 0.55 11.98 1.50
N PRO A 197 1.45 12.71 0.80
CA PRO A 197 1.99 12.24 -0.46
C PRO A 197 2.72 10.90 -0.35
N ALA A 198 3.45 10.66 0.74
CA ALA A 198 4.19 9.42 0.95
C ALA A 198 3.25 8.24 1.25
N TYR A 199 2.24 8.44 2.10
CA TYR A 199 1.26 7.40 2.42
C TYR A 199 0.38 7.05 1.22
N LEU A 200 -0.09 8.06 0.47
CA LEU A 200 -0.85 7.83 -0.76
C LEU A 200 0.00 7.14 -1.83
N ALA A 201 1.28 7.51 -1.97
CA ALA A 201 2.19 6.85 -2.91
C ALA A 201 2.48 5.39 -2.51
N ARG A 202 2.65 5.10 -1.21
CA ARG A 202 2.81 3.73 -0.69
C ARG A 202 1.56 2.89 -0.97
N ALA A 203 0.37 3.43 -0.67
CA ALA A 203 -0.90 2.77 -0.92
C ALA A 203 -1.14 2.53 -2.42
N ALA A 204 -0.87 3.52 -3.26
CA ALA A 204 -0.96 3.37 -4.71
C ALA A 204 0.06 2.36 -5.23
N GLY A 205 1.30 2.38 -4.73
CA GLY A 205 2.35 1.42 -5.10
C GLY A 205 1.98 -0.02 -4.77
N ALA A 206 1.44 -0.27 -3.57
CA ALA A 206 0.97 -1.60 -3.17
C ALA A 206 -0.23 -2.05 -4.01
N ALA A 207 -1.15 -1.15 -4.34
CA ALA A 207 -2.24 -1.46 -5.26
C ALA A 207 -1.68 -1.81 -6.66
N HIS A 208 -0.70 -1.05 -7.17
CA HIS A 208 -0.02 -1.32 -8.44
C HIS A 208 0.72 -2.66 -8.47
N SER A 209 1.36 -3.08 -7.38
CA SER A 209 2.00 -4.41 -7.31
C SER A 209 0.96 -5.54 -7.33
N ALA A 210 -0.14 -5.39 -6.57
CA ALA A 210 -1.27 -6.32 -6.62
C ALA A 210 -1.90 -6.38 -8.02
N PHE A 211 -2.02 -5.24 -8.70
CA PHE A 211 -2.51 -5.17 -10.08
C PHE A 211 -1.63 -5.97 -11.05
N ALA A 212 -0.30 -5.80 -10.96
CA ALA A 212 0.64 -6.55 -11.78
C ALA A 212 0.61 -8.05 -11.46
N ALA A 213 0.45 -8.43 -10.20
CA ALA A 213 0.37 -9.82 -9.80
C ALA A 213 -0.89 -10.52 -10.34
N GLN A 214 -2.03 -9.83 -10.37
CA GLN A 214 -3.26 -10.36 -10.95
C GLN A 214 -3.17 -10.53 -12.48
N ASP A 215 -2.51 -9.61 -13.18
CA ASP A 215 -2.26 -9.76 -14.62
C ASP A 215 -1.38 -11.00 -14.91
N LEU A 216 -0.31 -11.20 -14.12
CA LEU A 216 0.50 -12.41 -14.20
C LEU A 216 -0.32 -13.68 -13.93
N ARG A 217 -1.27 -13.65 -13.00
CA ARG A 217 -2.19 -14.76 -12.72
C ARG A 217 -3.08 -15.07 -13.92
N ALA A 218 -3.65 -14.06 -14.56
CA ALA A 218 -4.48 -14.22 -15.76
C ALA A 218 -3.66 -14.83 -16.91
N ILE A 219 -2.43 -14.34 -17.11
CA ILE A 219 -1.49 -14.88 -18.10
C ILE A 219 -1.14 -16.34 -17.78
N ALA A 220 -0.84 -16.66 -16.52
CA ALA A 220 -0.50 -18.03 -16.11
C ALA A 220 -1.65 -19.01 -16.36
N ALA A 221 -2.89 -18.62 -16.06
CA ALA A 221 -4.08 -19.42 -16.34
C ALA A 221 -4.28 -19.65 -17.86
N LEU A 222 -4.00 -18.65 -18.68
CA LEU A 222 -4.02 -18.77 -20.14
C LEU A 222 -2.96 -19.77 -20.63
N TYR A 223 -1.72 -19.68 -20.13
CA TYR A 223 -0.66 -20.63 -20.47
C TYR A 223 -0.98 -22.07 -20.04
N ALA A 224 -1.58 -22.27 -18.87
CA ALA A 224 -2.03 -23.58 -18.42
C ALA A 224 -3.07 -24.17 -19.40
N THR A 225 -4.05 -23.36 -19.80
CA THR A 225 -5.07 -23.75 -20.80
C THR A 225 -4.44 -24.12 -22.15
N TYR A 226 -3.46 -23.35 -22.62
CA TYR A 226 -2.73 -23.69 -23.86
C TYR A 226 -1.93 -24.99 -23.72
N SER A 227 -1.30 -25.23 -22.57
CA SER A 227 -0.53 -26.46 -22.33
C SER A 227 -1.41 -27.70 -22.28
N GLU A 228 -2.63 -27.61 -21.73
CA GLU A 228 -3.64 -28.66 -21.79
C GLU A 228 -4.02 -28.96 -23.24
N ARG A 229 -4.37 -27.93 -24.01
CA ARG A 229 -4.74 -28.11 -25.41
C ARG A 229 -3.60 -28.69 -26.24
N HIS A 230 -2.37 -28.27 -25.99
CA HIS A 230 -1.19 -28.85 -26.63
C HIS A 230 -1.02 -30.32 -26.24
N TYR A 231 -1.20 -30.69 -24.98
CA TYR A 231 -1.13 -32.09 -24.54
C TYR A 231 -2.18 -32.95 -25.25
N ASP A 232 -3.43 -32.51 -25.30
CA ASP A 232 -4.52 -33.24 -25.98
C ASP A 232 -4.25 -33.47 -27.47
N ILE A 233 -3.71 -32.46 -28.17
CA ILE A 233 -3.32 -32.60 -29.57
C ILE A 233 -2.24 -33.67 -29.72
N ARG A 234 -1.25 -33.73 -28.82
CA ARG A 234 -0.19 -34.77 -28.88
C ARG A 234 -0.70 -36.16 -28.56
N VAL A 235 -1.66 -36.28 -27.64
CA VAL A 235 -2.36 -37.55 -27.39
C VAL A 235 -3.07 -38.02 -28.66
N ALA A 236 -3.83 -37.14 -29.31
CA ALA A 236 -4.53 -37.46 -30.56
C ALA A 236 -3.56 -37.83 -31.71
N GLU A 237 -2.42 -37.12 -31.84
CA GLU A 237 -1.39 -37.47 -32.82
C GLU A 237 -0.76 -38.85 -32.56
N ARG A 238 -0.55 -39.22 -31.29
CA ARG A 238 -0.03 -40.53 -30.89
C ARG A 238 -1.04 -41.62 -31.24
N ASP A 239 -2.31 -41.42 -30.90
CA ASP A 239 -3.39 -42.37 -31.19
C ASP A 239 -3.54 -42.58 -32.71
N TYR A 240 -3.44 -41.51 -33.51
CA TYR A 240 -3.43 -41.64 -34.97
C TYR A 240 -2.23 -42.44 -35.50
N ALA A 241 -1.04 -42.25 -34.91
CA ALA A 241 0.14 -43.04 -35.26
C ALA A 241 -0.02 -44.53 -34.88
N ASP A 242 -0.64 -44.82 -33.72
CA ASP A 242 -0.97 -46.20 -33.31
C ASP A 242 -1.91 -46.88 -34.31
N TYR A 243 -2.93 -46.16 -34.82
CA TYR A 243 -3.79 -46.67 -35.89
C TYR A 243 -3.00 -46.97 -37.18
N GLN A 244 -2.03 -46.12 -37.56
CA GLN A 244 -1.19 -46.38 -38.73
C GLN A 244 -0.30 -47.62 -38.57
N VAL A 245 0.26 -47.84 -37.38
CA VAL A 245 1.02 -49.06 -37.06
C VAL A 245 0.11 -50.29 -37.18
N SER A 246 -1.10 -50.24 -36.63
CA SER A 246 -2.09 -51.34 -36.73
C SER A 246 -2.45 -51.67 -38.18
N MET A 247 -2.68 -50.66 -39.02
CA MET A 247 -2.94 -50.86 -40.45
C MET A 247 -1.73 -51.41 -41.21
N ALA A 248 -0.51 -50.96 -40.86
CA ALA A 248 0.73 -51.51 -41.43
C ALA A 248 0.94 -52.98 -41.02
N GLN A 249 0.63 -53.35 -39.78
CA GLN A 249 0.66 -54.74 -39.31
C GLN A 249 -0.33 -55.62 -40.08
N LEU A 250 -1.56 -55.14 -40.30
CA LEU A 250 -2.54 -55.84 -41.12
C LEU A 250 -2.05 -56.01 -42.57
N THR A 251 -1.35 -55.01 -43.12
CA THR A 251 -0.75 -55.09 -44.46
C THR A 251 0.35 -56.16 -44.52
N VAL A 252 1.19 -56.28 -43.50
CA VAL A 252 2.18 -57.36 -43.37
C VAL A 252 1.50 -58.73 -43.24
N MET A 253 0.42 -58.84 -42.46
CA MET A 253 -0.36 -60.09 -42.35
C MET A 253 -0.99 -60.50 -43.69
N LEU A 254 -1.58 -59.56 -44.43
CA LEU A 254 -2.14 -59.83 -45.75
C LEU A 254 -1.04 -60.22 -46.74
N ALA A 255 0.10 -59.53 -46.72
CA ALA A 255 1.25 -59.87 -47.56
C ALA A 255 1.76 -61.30 -47.27
N THR A 256 1.94 -61.67 -45.99
CA THR A 256 2.36 -63.02 -45.60
C THR A 256 1.36 -64.09 -46.01
N TYR A 257 0.06 -63.83 -45.84
CA TYR A 257 -1.00 -64.73 -46.31
C TYR A 257 -0.97 -64.93 -47.84
N GLN A 258 -0.82 -63.86 -48.62
CA GLN A 258 -0.72 -63.94 -50.08
C GLN A 258 0.51 -64.77 -50.52
N VAL A 259 1.65 -64.60 -49.83
CA VAL A 259 2.86 -65.41 -50.10
C VAL A 259 2.60 -66.89 -49.77
N ALA A 260 1.98 -67.20 -48.64
CA ALA A 260 1.68 -68.58 -48.23
C ALA A 260 0.65 -69.26 -49.15
N HIS A 261 -0.43 -68.56 -49.51
CA HIS A 261 -1.48 -69.09 -50.38
C HIS A 261 -0.97 -69.35 -51.80
N SER A 262 -0.13 -68.46 -52.35
CA SER A 262 0.50 -68.68 -53.66
C SER A 262 1.47 -69.87 -53.66
N ALA A 263 2.17 -70.13 -52.56
CA ALA A 263 2.99 -71.32 -52.40
C ALA A 263 2.16 -72.62 -52.29
N ALA A 264 1.00 -72.59 -51.61
CA ALA A 264 0.12 -73.75 -51.48
C ALA A 264 -0.54 -74.15 -52.81
N MET A 265 -0.92 -73.18 -53.65
CA MET A 265 -1.48 -73.45 -54.99
C MET A 265 -0.45 -74.12 -55.93
N ILE A 266 0.84 -73.85 -55.75
CA ILE A 266 1.92 -74.50 -56.51
C ILE A 266 2.09 -75.97 -56.08
N ALA A 267 1.83 -76.31 -54.82
CA ALA A 267 1.92 -77.68 -54.32
C ALA A 267 0.75 -78.58 -54.77
N GLY A 268 -0.38 -77.99 -55.19
CA GLY A 268 -1.61 -78.71 -55.56
C GLY A 268 -1.84 -78.96 -57.06
N MET A 269 -1.03 -78.39 -57.96
CA MET A 269 -1.25 -78.51 -59.42
C MET A 269 -0.20 -79.38 -60.12
N THR A 270 -0.70 -80.39 -60.85
CA THR A 270 0.06 -81.16 -61.86
C THR A 270 0.28 -80.34 -63.13
N ILE A 271 1.54 -79.97 -63.38
CA ILE A 271 2.22 -79.76 -64.68
C ILE A 271 1.69 -78.66 -65.64
N GLY A 272 2.56 -77.68 -65.93
CA GLY A 272 2.66 -77.07 -67.27
C GLY A 272 2.90 -75.56 -67.30
N THR A 273 4.10 -75.15 -67.70
CA THR A 273 4.57 -73.80 -68.08
C THR A 273 5.20 -72.93 -66.99
N ALA A 274 6.21 -72.15 -67.41
CA ALA A 274 7.18 -71.38 -66.64
C ALA A 274 6.62 -70.22 -65.77
N SER A 275 5.33 -70.25 -65.40
CA SER A 275 4.63 -69.20 -64.67
C SER A 275 4.72 -69.33 -63.14
N ALA A 276 5.12 -70.49 -62.60
CA ALA A 276 5.20 -70.72 -61.15
C ALA A 276 6.46 -70.15 -60.45
N VAL A 277 7.56 -69.91 -61.17
CA VAL A 277 8.81 -69.38 -60.57
C VAL A 277 8.76 -67.84 -60.45
N LEU A 278 7.99 -67.17 -61.32
CA LEU A 278 7.82 -65.71 -61.30
C LEU A 278 6.89 -65.22 -60.17
N SER A 279 6.08 -66.08 -59.57
CA SER A 279 5.24 -65.71 -58.41
C SER A 279 6.04 -65.67 -57.10
N MET A 280 7.05 -66.52 -56.93
CA MET A 280 7.93 -66.51 -55.75
C MET A 280 8.84 -65.29 -55.70
N GLY A 281 9.41 -64.86 -56.84
CA GLY A 281 10.29 -63.67 -56.90
C GLY A 281 9.57 -62.34 -56.62
N LYS A 282 8.27 -62.24 -56.92
CA LYS A 282 7.45 -61.06 -56.59
C LYS A 282 7.03 -61.02 -55.12
N SER A 283 6.92 -62.18 -54.47
CA SER A 283 6.41 -62.32 -53.11
C SER A 283 7.37 -61.80 -52.03
N THR A 284 8.69 -61.87 -52.25
CA THR A 284 9.71 -61.31 -51.34
C THR A 284 9.74 -59.78 -51.38
N ALA A 285 9.55 -59.18 -52.55
CA ALA A 285 9.47 -57.72 -52.70
C ALA A 285 8.24 -57.13 -51.98
N VAL A 286 7.09 -57.83 -52.02
CA VAL A 286 5.87 -57.41 -51.32
C VAL A 286 6.04 -57.46 -49.79
N LEU A 287 6.70 -58.50 -49.27
CA LEU A 287 7.01 -58.60 -47.84
C LEU A 287 8.04 -57.56 -47.40
N ALA A 288 9.08 -57.30 -48.20
CA ALA A 288 10.06 -56.26 -47.90
C ALA A 288 9.44 -54.85 -47.87
N ALA A 289 8.56 -54.55 -48.84
CA ALA A 289 7.83 -53.28 -48.87
C ALA A 289 6.87 -53.13 -47.66
N ALA A 290 6.16 -54.19 -47.28
CA ALA A 290 5.30 -54.20 -46.10
C ALA A 290 6.10 -54.11 -44.78
N GLY A 291 7.28 -54.74 -44.71
CA GLY A 291 8.19 -54.61 -43.58
C GLY A 291 8.76 -53.19 -43.44
N TYR A 292 9.09 -52.53 -44.56
CA TYR A 292 9.53 -51.14 -44.57
C TYR A 292 8.42 -50.19 -44.11
N SER A 293 7.18 -50.36 -44.61
CA SER A 293 6.05 -49.53 -44.18
C SER A 293 5.78 -49.68 -42.69
N LEU A 294 5.84 -50.90 -42.15
CA LEU A 294 5.72 -51.15 -40.71
C LEU A 294 6.85 -50.50 -39.90
N LYS A 295 8.11 -50.63 -40.33
CA LYS A 295 9.25 -49.98 -39.66
C LYS A 295 9.10 -48.46 -39.64
N SER A 296 8.76 -47.86 -40.79
CA SER A 296 8.56 -46.40 -40.89
C SER A 296 7.39 -45.90 -40.03
N ALA A 297 6.32 -46.69 -39.89
CA ALA A 297 5.21 -46.39 -39.00
C ALA A 297 5.62 -46.48 -37.53
N SER A 298 6.40 -47.50 -37.15
CA SER A 298 6.96 -47.64 -35.79
C SER A 298 7.88 -46.49 -35.42
N ASP A 299 8.84 -46.14 -36.29
CA ASP A 299 9.77 -45.02 -36.05
C ASP A 299 8.99 -43.68 -35.93
N THR A 300 7.87 -43.54 -36.63
CA THR A 300 6.99 -42.37 -36.53
C THR A 300 6.27 -42.34 -35.18
N ARG A 301 5.75 -43.47 -34.71
CA ARG A 301 5.14 -43.62 -33.39
C ARG A 301 6.12 -43.25 -32.28
N ASP A 302 7.34 -43.78 -32.30
CA ASP A 302 8.35 -43.52 -31.26
C ASP A 302 8.65 -42.01 -31.12
N LYS A 303 8.75 -41.29 -32.25
CA LYS A 303 8.91 -39.83 -32.26
C LYS A 303 7.70 -39.10 -31.66
N LYS A 304 6.48 -39.62 -31.87
CA LYS A 304 5.26 -39.05 -31.28
C LYS A 304 5.18 -39.32 -29.78
N ASP A 305 5.58 -40.51 -29.32
CA ASP A 305 5.69 -40.84 -27.90
C ASP A 305 6.68 -39.92 -27.17
N GLU A 306 7.85 -39.67 -27.77
CA GLU A 306 8.83 -38.74 -27.21
C GLU A 306 8.29 -37.29 -27.15
N ALA A 307 7.58 -36.85 -28.19
CA ALA A 307 6.94 -35.54 -28.22
C ALA A 307 5.80 -35.41 -27.18
N LEU A 308 5.04 -36.48 -26.95
CA LEU A 308 4.01 -36.54 -25.90
C LEU A 308 4.65 -36.46 -24.51
N GLY A 309 5.76 -37.17 -24.27
CA GLY A 309 6.52 -37.08 -23.02
C GLY A 309 6.98 -35.66 -22.72
N ARG A 310 7.54 -34.95 -23.71
CA ARG A 310 7.88 -33.52 -23.57
C ARG A 310 6.66 -32.63 -23.26
N ALA A 311 5.53 -32.88 -23.92
CA ALA A 311 4.30 -32.14 -23.69
C ALA A 311 3.73 -32.37 -22.27
N LEU A 312 3.84 -33.59 -21.73
CA LEU A 312 3.45 -33.91 -20.36
C LEU A 312 4.29 -33.15 -19.33
N VAL A 313 5.62 -33.12 -19.51
CA VAL A 313 6.53 -32.36 -18.62
C VAL A 313 6.22 -30.86 -18.71
N PHE A 314 6.01 -30.33 -19.92
CA PHE A 314 5.64 -28.93 -20.11
C PHE A 314 4.32 -28.58 -19.40
N ARG A 315 3.29 -29.43 -19.55
CA ARG A 315 2.00 -29.29 -18.85
C ARG A 315 2.15 -29.33 -17.33
N ALA A 316 2.96 -30.25 -16.79
CA ALA A 316 3.21 -30.30 -15.35
C ALA A 316 3.91 -29.03 -14.86
N ALA A 317 4.88 -28.51 -15.61
CA ALA A 317 5.60 -27.29 -15.28
C ALA A 317 4.70 -26.04 -15.30
N THR A 318 3.78 -25.92 -16.27
CA THR A 318 2.84 -24.78 -16.33
C THR A 318 1.85 -24.78 -15.18
N HIS A 319 1.35 -25.94 -14.75
CA HIS A 319 0.49 -26.04 -13.56
C HIS A 319 1.21 -25.65 -12.27
N VAL A 320 2.45 -26.11 -12.07
CA VAL A 320 3.27 -25.69 -10.91
C VAL A 320 3.55 -24.19 -10.94
N TYR A 321 3.83 -23.64 -12.12
CA TYR A 321 4.02 -22.20 -12.29
C TYR A 321 2.73 -21.42 -11.96
N GLN A 322 1.58 -21.87 -12.47
CA GLN A 322 0.28 -21.25 -12.16
C GLN A 322 0.01 -21.22 -10.67
N ALA A 323 0.17 -22.35 -9.96
CA ALA A 323 -0.06 -22.41 -8.52
C ALA A 323 0.81 -21.40 -7.75
N ARG A 324 2.09 -21.27 -8.13
CA ARG A 324 3.00 -20.28 -7.53
C ARG A 324 2.57 -18.84 -7.79
N VAL A 325 2.13 -18.54 -9.00
CA VAL A 325 1.65 -17.19 -9.36
C VAL A 325 0.34 -16.86 -8.64
N GLU A 326 -0.54 -17.84 -8.44
CA GLU A 326 -1.76 -17.65 -7.64
C GLU A 326 -1.45 -17.31 -6.19
N ASP A 327 -0.49 -17.99 -5.56
CA ASP A 327 -0.03 -17.67 -4.20
C ASP A 327 0.58 -16.28 -4.14
N TYR A 328 1.44 -15.93 -5.11
CA TYR A 328 2.02 -14.60 -5.21
C TYR A 328 0.96 -13.50 -5.35
N ALA A 329 -0.02 -13.70 -6.23
CA ALA A 329 -1.12 -12.74 -6.44
C ALA A 329 -1.98 -12.56 -5.18
N ARG A 330 -2.31 -13.65 -4.48
CA ARG A 330 -3.03 -13.57 -3.19
C ARG A 330 -2.24 -12.75 -2.16
N ASN A 331 -0.96 -13.06 -1.98
CA ASN A 331 -0.11 -12.37 -1.01
C ASN A 331 0.02 -10.87 -1.31
N GLU A 332 0.14 -10.48 -2.59
CA GLU A 332 0.21 -9.08 -2.98
C GLU A 332 -1.12 -8.34 -2.74
N ILE A 333 -2.27 -8.99 -3.01
CA ILE A 333 -3.59 -8.43 -2.70
C ILE A 333 -3.75 -8.22 -1.19
N ASP A 334 -3.40 -9.24 -0.38
CA ASP A 334 -3.49 -9.16 1.09
C ASP A 334 -2.58 -8.05 1.64
N ASN A 335 -1.36 -7.93 1.10
CA ASN A 335 -0.43 -6.85 1.45
C ASN A 335 -1.01 -5.48 1.07
N ALA A 336 -1.57 -5.33 -0.12
CA ALA A 336 -2.20 -4.09 -0.56
C ALA A 336 -3.38 -3.71 0.35
N GLN A 337 -4.25 -4.66 0.70
CA GLN A 337 -5.35 -4.45 1.64
C GLN A 337 -4.84 -4.06 3.03
N GLN A 338 -3.77 -4.68 3.51
CA GLN A 338 -3.16 -4.33 4.78
C GLN A 338 -2.60 -2.90 4.79
N VAL A 339 -1.87 -2.50 3.74
CA VAL A 339 -1.34 -1.15 3.59
C VAL A 339 -2.47 -0.13 3.52
N LEU A 340 -3.52 -0.40 2.75
CA LEU A 340 -4.71 0.45 2.64
C LEU A 340 -5.48 0.54 3.96
N GLY A 341 -5.53 -0.54 4.75
CA GLY A 341 -6.19 -0.60 6.05
C GLY A 341 -5.46 0.17 7.15
N ARG A 342 -4.12 0.14 7.17
CA ARG A 342 -3.29 0.81 8.18
C ARG A 342 -3.39 2.34 8.16
N GLY A 343 -3.69 2.96 7.01
CA GLY A 343 -3.82 4.41 6.94
C GLY A 343 -2.48 5.14 7.03
N LEU A 344 -2.36 6.16 7.89
CA LEU A 344 -1.09 6.86 8.18
C LEU A 344 -0.30 6.21 9.31
N GLN A 345 -0.71 5.03 9.79
CA GLN A 345 0.10 4.27 10.75
C GLN A 345 1.39 3.79 10.06
N PRO A 346 2.55 3.91 10.72
CA PRO A 346 3.86 3.62 10.11
C PRO A 346 4.00 2.21 9.52
#